data_AF-A0A0M4NVE0-F1
#
_entry.id   AF-A0A0M4NVE0-F1
#
_cell.length_a   1.000
_cell.length_b   1.000
_cell.length_c   1.000
_cell.angle_alpha   90.00
_cell.angle_beta   90.00
_cell.angle_gamma   90.00
#
_symmetry.space_group_name_H-M   'P 1'
#
loop_
_entity.id
_entity.type
_entity.pdbx_description
1 polymer ?
#
loop_
_entity_poly.entity_id
_entity_poly.type
_entity_poly.pdbx_seq_one_letter_code
_entity_poly.pdbx_strand_id
1 'polypeptide(L)' 'MLRFGIKEIIEFGCGLGFYTSFLRDFTGANVAGVDISEAAIRKAKEYFGDMDFFVMISNFLENIQNIRILCFQN' A
#
# COMPACT_ATOMS: atom_id res chain seq x y z
N MET A 1 14.99 4.79 -13.93
CA MET A 1 14.46 4.89 -12.56
C MET A 1 13.90 6.29 -12.36
N LEU A 2 12.58 6.44 -12.28
CA LEU A 2 11.92 7.74 -12.13
C LEU A 2 12.15 8.25 -10.71
N ARG A 3 13.10 9.19 -10.52
CA ARG A 3 13.43 9.76 -9.21
C ARG A 3 12.61 11.03 -8.97
N PHE A 4 11.34 10.87 -8.61
CA PHE A 4 10.49 11.98 -8.15
C PHE A 4 10.72 12.38 -6.68
N GLY A 5 11.73 11.81 -6.01
CA GLY A 5 11.99 12.06 -4.58
C GLY A 5 10.94 11.45 -3.63
N ILE A 6 10.08 10.57 -4.16
CA ILE A 6 9.08 9.83 -3.38
C ILE A 6 9.79 8.72 -2.60
N LYS A 7 9.62 8.71 -1.28
CA LYS A 7 10.20 7.70 -0.40
C LYS A 7 9.18 6.72 0.15
N GLU A 8 7.92 7.16 0.25
CA GLU A 8 6.84 6.43 0.92
C GLU A 8 5.55 6.56 0.10
N ILE A 9 4.85 5.44 -0.08
CA ILE A 9 3.59 5.32 -0.84
C ILE A 9 2.62 4.47 -0.02
N ILE A 10 1.35 4.86 0.01
CA ILE A 10 0.28 3.98 0.48
C ILE A 10 -0.74 3.79 -0.65
N GLU A 11 -1.03 2.54 -0.98
CA GLU A 11 -2.10 2.18 -1.91
C GLU A 11 -3.40 1.93 -1.15
N PHE A 12 -4.46 2.65 -1.50
CA PHE A 12 -5.79 2.46 -0.92
C PHE A 12 -6.65 1.59 -1.82
N GLY A 13 -7.24 0.54 -1.26
CA GLY A 13 -7.92 -0.51 -2.02
C GLY A 13 -6.93 -1.46 -2.69
N CYS A 14 -5.90 -1.90 -1.96
CA CYS A 14 -4.83 -2.75 -2.51
C CYS A 14 -5.28 -4.18 -2.85
N GLY A 15 -6.47 -4.60 -2.40
CA GLY A 15 -6.99 -5.94 -2.60
C GLY A 15 -6.00 -7.01 -2.14
N LEU A 16 -5.52 -7.81 -3.08
CA LEU A 16 -4.59 -8.92 -2.81
C LEU A 16 -3.11 -8.51 -2.84
N GLY A 17 -2.79 -7.23 -3.02
CA GLY A 17 -1.43 -6.68 -2.90
C GLY A 17 -0.55 -6.74 -4.16
N PHE A 18 -1.05 -7.24 -5.29
CA PHE A 18 -0.24 -7.38 -6.51
C PHE A 18 0.25 -6.03 -7.06
N TYR A 19 -0.62 -5.02 -7.10
CA TYR A 19 -0.21 -3.70 -7.55
C TYR A 19 0.67 -2.99 -6.52
N THR A 20 0.48 -3.26 -5.23
CA THR A 20 1.36 -2.77 -4.15
C THR A 20 2.78 -3.28 -4.36
N SER A 21 2.95 -4.58 -4.64
CA SER A 21 4.24 -5.18 -4.97
C SER A 21 4.83 -4.58 -6.24
N PHE A 22 4.02 -4.40 -7.29
CA PHE A 22 4.47 -3.74 -8.51
C PHE A 22 4.96 -2.30 -8.24
N LEU A 23 4.24 -1.51 -7.43
CA LEU A 23 4.63 -0.15 -7.07
C LEU A 23 5.97 -0.14 -6.33
N ARG A 24 6.18 -1.05 -5.39
CA ARG A 24 7.48 -1.20 -4.70
C ARG A 24 8.61 -1.44 -5.69
N ASP A 25 8.43 -2.41 -6.58
CA ASP A 25 9.48 -2.82 -7.52
C ASP A 25 9.75 -1.75 -8.60
N PHE A 26 8.69 -1.08 -9.07
CA PHE A 26 8.76 -0.03 -10.10
C PHE A 26 9.39 1.26 -9.57
N THR A 27 9.07 1.64 -8.33
CA THR A 27 9.50 2.94 -7.75
C THR A 27 10.75 2.84 -6.90
N GLY A 28 11.00 1.69 -6.26
CA GLY A 28 11.99 1.54 -5.20
C GLY A 28 11.67 2.29 -3.91
N ALA A 29 10.43 2.79 -3.77
CA ALA A 29 9.96 3.42 -2.54
C ALA A 29 9.56 2.38 -1.48
N ASN A 30 9.40 2.83 -0.23
CA ASN A 30 8.69 2.05 0.77
C ASN A 30 7.18 2.11 0.46
N VAL A 31 6.52 0.97 0.30
CA VAL A 31 5.12 0.89 -0.13
C VAL A 31 4.33 0.01 0.82
N ALA A 32 3.20 0.54 1.31
CA ALA A 32 2.22 -0.22 2.07
C ALA A 32 0.88 -0.28 1.33
N GLY A 33 0.13 -1.36 1.51
CA GLY A 33 -1.22 -1.54 0.97
C GLY A 33 -2.27 -1.49 2.07
N VAL A 34 -3.39 -0.81 1.82
CA VAL A 34 -4.56 -0.86 2.69
C VAL A 34 -5.81 -1.29 1.95
N ASP A 35 -6.66 -2.05 2.62
CA ASP A 35 -7.95 -2.51 2.08
C ASP A 35 -8.95 -2.70 3.23
N ILE A 36 -10.23 -2.48 2.96
CA ILE A 36 -11.29 -2.70 3.97
C ILE A 36 -11.54 -4.19 4.22
N SER A 37 -11.20 -5.05 3.26
CA SER A 37 -11.41 -6.50 3.34
C SER A 37 -10.28 -7.19 4.11
N GLU A 38 -10.56 -7.62 5.34
CA GLU A 38 -9.64 -8.44 6.14
C GLU A 38 -9.18 -9.70 5.39
N ALA A 39 -10.08 -10.32 4.62
CA ALA A 39 -9.77 -11.50 3.83
C ALA A 39 -8.77 -11.19 2.70
N ALA A 40 -8.85 -10.00 2.12
CA ALA A 40 -7.90 -9.55 1.09
C ALA A 40 -6.52 -9.28 1.71
N ILE A 41 -6.47 -8.57 2.84
CA ILE A 41 -5.23 -8.30 3.58
C ILE A 41 -4.55 -9.58 4.07
N ARG A 42 -5.30 -10.57 4.55
CA ARG A 42 -4.74 -11.86 4.94
C ARG A 42 -4.03 -12.53 3.76
N LYS A 43 -4.66 -12.57 2.59
CA LYS A 43 -4.06 -13.13 1.37
C LYS A 43 -2.87 -12.32 0.88
N ALA A 44 -2.94 -10.99 0.95
CA ALA A 44 -1.83 -10.12 0.57
C ALA A 44 -0.57 -10.43 1.41
N LYS A 45 -0.73 -10.60 2.73
CA LYS A 45 0.35 -11.02 3.63
C LYS A 45 0.87 -12.43 3.36
N GLU A 46 0.02 -13.35 2.92
CA GLU A 46 0.42 -14.69 2.48
C GLU A 46 1.27 -14.64 1.19
N TYR A 47 0.91 -13.78 0.24
CA TYR A 47 1.62 -13.63 -1.03
C TYR A 47 2.92 -12.82 -0.91
N PHE A 48 2.94 -11.81 -0.05
CA PHE A 48 3.99 -10.79 0.05
C PHE A 48 4.38 -10.58 1.52
N GLY A 49 4.90 -11.63 2.15
CA GLY A 49 5.20 -11.65 3.59
C GLY A 49 6.28 -10.67 4.05
N ASP A 50 6.99 -10.03 3.12
CA ASP A 50 8.00 -8.99 3.35
C ASP A 50 7.47 -7.56 3.17
N MET A 51 6.16 -7.39 2.97
CA MET A 51 5.51 -6.09 2.74
C MET A 51 4.45 -5.75 3.79
N ASP A 52 4.23 -4.46 3.98
CA ASP A 52 3.26 -3.94 4.94
C ASP A 52 1.85 -3.86 4.34
N PHE A 53 0.91 -4.57 4.97
CA PHE A 53 -0.52 -4.55 4.62
C PHE A 53 -1.41 -4.32 5.84
N PHE A 54 -2.36 -3.40 5.74
CA PHE A 54 -3.23 -3.02 6.85
C PHE A 54 -4.71 -3.06 6.47
N VAL A 55 -5.55 -3.52 7.41
CA VAL A 55 -7.00 -3.40 7.30
C VAL A 55 -7.37 -1.95 7.55
N MET A 56 -8.09 -1.34 6.62
CA MET A 56 -8.51 0.04 6.72
C MET A 56 -9.65 0.19 7.73
N ILE A 57 -9.37 0.90 8.83
CA ILE A 57 -10.36 1.28 9.86
C ILE A 57 -10.72 2.77 9.71
N SER A 58 -11.88 3.19 10.24
CA SER A 58 -12.41 4.56 10.09
C SER A 58 -11.42 5.67 10.46
N ASN A 59 -10.53 5.41 11.41
CA ASN A 59 -9.58 6.41 11.94
C ASN A 59 -8.18 6.29 11.32
N PHE A 60 -8.02 5.49 10.26
CA PHE A 60 -6.72 5.27 9.61
C PHE A 60 -6.16 6.57 9.02
N LEU A 61 -7.03 7.40 8.43
CA LEU A 61 -6.66 8.68 7.80
C LEU A 61 -6.19 9.74 8.81
N GLU A 62 -6.63 9.67 10.07
CA GLU A 62 -6.26 10.67 11.09
C GLU A 62 -4.80 10.52 11.54
N ASN A 63 -4.21 9.34 11.35
CA ASN A 63 -2.84 9.02 11.74
C ASN A 63 -1.82 9.19 10.60
N ILE A 64 -2.32 9.50 9.40
CA ILE A 64 -1.48 9.74 8.24
C ILE A 64 -0.99 11.18 8.28
N GLN A 65 0.23 11.37 8.78
CA GLN A 65 0.96 12.63 8.61
C GLN A 65 2.04 12.43 7.54
N ASN A 66 1.99 13.23 6.48
CA ASN A 66 3.01 13.30 5.41
C ASN A 66 3.02 12.19 4.34
N ILE A 67 1.88 11.60 3.96
CA ILE A 67 1.82 10.76 2.73
C ILE A 67 1.96 11.63 1.49
N ARG A 68 2.92 11.28 0.64
CA ARG A 68 3.22 12.05 -0.57
C ARG A 68 2.47 11.57 -1.80
N ILE A 69 2.02 10.31 -1.84
CA ILE A 69 1.24 9.76 -2.95
C ILE A 69 0.22 8.73 -2.46
N LEU A 70 -1.01 8.95 -2.91
CA LEU A 70 -2.18 8.10 -2.74
C LEU A 70 -2.57 7.54 -4.11
N CYS A 71 -2.56 6.22 -4.28
CA CYS A 71 -3.00 5.56 -5.51
C CYS A 71 -4.31 4.82 -5.26
N PHE A 72 -5.29 5.05 -6.14
CA PHE A 72 -6.53 4.29 -6.25
C PHE A 72 -6.52 3.51 -7.55
N GLN A 73 -6.94 2.25 -7.51
CA GLN A 73 -7.31 1.53 -8.72
C GLN A 73 -8.81 1.74 -9.01
N ASN A 74 -9.14 1.90 -10.29
CA ASN A 74 -10.53 1.96 -10.78
C ASN A 74 -11.10 0.55 -10.94
#